data_AF-A0A3C1Q7R1-F1
#
_entry.id   AF-A0A3C1Q7R1-F1
#
_cell.length_a   1.000
_cell.length_b   1.000
_cell.length_c   1.000
_cell.angle_alpha   90.00
_cell.angle_beta   90.00
_cell.angle_gamma   90.00
#
_symmetry.space_group_name_H-M   'P 1'
#
loop_
_entity.id
_entity.type
_entity.pdbx_description
1 polymer ?
#
loop_
_entity_poly.entity_id
_entity_poly.type
_entity_poly.pdbx_seq_one_letter_code
_entity_poly.pdbx_strand_id
1 'polypeptide(L)'
;MRGDCVIKTVMFDLDGTLAHFEFEEFFRAYIEKIVESLSDVVEPKAFMQALMASVEAMVSCDDPEMTNRDVFVADFFPRIERQESELMPLFDAFYLDRDGFPSIKQRLGVAAHP
;
A
#
# COMPACT_ATOMS: atom_id res chain seq x y z
N MET A 1 17.99 31.65 -35.76
CA MET A 1 17.51 30.25 -35.88
C MET A 1 17.20 29.76 -34.48
N ARG A 2 15.94 29.49 -34.14
CA ARG A 2 15.59 28.83 -32.87
C ARG A 2 15.82 27.34 -33.10
N GLY A 3 16.75 26.74 -32.37
CA GLY A 3 16.99 25.30 -32.44
C GLY A 3 15.79 24.56 -31.89
N ASP A 4 15.26 23.62 -32.66
CA ASP A 4 14.15 22.78 -32.24
C ASP A 4 14.55 21.99 -30.99
N CYS A 5 13.86 22.24 -29.88
CA CYS A 5 14.06 21.48 -28.65
C CYS A 5 13.36 20.13 -28.81
N VAL A 6 14.14 19.09 -29.12
CA VAL A 6 13.63 17.72 -29.18
C VAL A 6 13.53 17.18 -27.74
N ILE A 7 12.31 16.93 -27.28
CA ILE A 7 12.08 16.23 -26.01
C ILE A 7 12.61 14.80 -26.15
N LYS A 8 13.53 14.40 -25.27
CA LYS A 8 14.15 13.06 -25.28
C LYS A 8 13.43 12.06 -24.38
N THR A 9 12.78 12.54 -23.32
CA THR A 9 12.15 11.69 -22.31
C THR A 9 10.96 12.41 -21.70
N VAL A 10 9.89 11.66 -21.49
CA VAL A 10 8.71 12.07 -20.73
C VAL A 10 8.51 11.05 -19.63
N MET A 11 8.41 11.52 -18.39
CA MET A 11 8.05 10.70 -17.24
C MET A 11 6.64 11.10 -16.82
N PHE A 12 5.73 10.14 -16.84
CA PHE A 12 4.39 10.31 -16.30
C PHE A 12 4.37 9.78 -14.89
N ASP A 13 3.87 10.59 -13.99
CA ASP A 13 3.42 10.10 -12.70
C ASP A 13 2.15 9.25 -12.89
N LEU A 14 1.93 8.30 -12.00
CA LEU A 14 0.76 7.42 -12.07
C LEU A 14 -0.41 8.05 -11.32
N ASP A 15 -0.21 8.37 -10.04
CA ASP A 15 -1.26 8.80 -9.13
C ASP A 15 -1.59 10.28 -9.34
N GLY A 16 -2.86 10.61 -9.58
CA GLY A 16 -3.29 12.00 -9.81
C GLY A 16 -2.87 12.59 -11.16
N THR A 17 -2.04 11.89 -11.95
CA THR A 17 -1.73 12.27 -13.35
C THR A 17 -2.39 11.34 -14.37
N LEU A 18 -2.13 10.03 -14.30
CA LEU A 18 -2.75 9.05 -15.20
C LEU A 18 -3.97 8.38 -14.57
N ALA A 19 -3.96 8.17 -13.26
CA ALA A 19 -5.05 7.60 -12.50
C ALA A 19 -5.84 8.72 -11.80
N HIS A 20 -7.07 8.96 -12.26
CA HIS A 20 -7.99 9.91 -11.66
C HIS A 20 -8.95 9.17 -10.73
N PHE A 21 -8.58 9.02 -9.46
CA PHE A 21 -9.45 8.46 -8.42
C PHE A 21 -9.20 9.17 -7.08
N GLU A 22 -10.19 9.10 -6.20
CA GLU A 22 -10.08 9.62 -4.83
C GLU A 22 -9.14 8.72 -4.01
N PHE A 23 -7.83 9.00 -4.10
CA PHE A 23 -6.77 8.19 -3.49
C PHE A 23 -6.96 8.01 -1.99
N GLU A 24 -7.35 9.07 -1.28
CA GLU A 24 -7.57 9.02 0.17
C GLU A 24 -8.71 8.06 0.56
N GLU A 25 -9.79 8.06 -0.22
CA GLU A 25 -10.94 7.17 0.03
C GLU A 25 -10.56 5.72 -0.25
N PHE A 26 -9.87 5.47 -1.37
CA PHE A 26 -9.35 4.15 -1.69
C PHE A 26 -8.39 3.63 -0.63
N PHE A 27 -7.40 4.44 -0.25
CA PHE A 27 -6.38 4.04 0.70
C PHE A 27 -6.99 3.69 2.07
N ARG A 28 -7.95 4.51 2.54
CA ARG A 28 -8.70 4.20 3.76
C ARG A 28 -9.42 2.87 3.68
N ALA A 29 -10.22 2.65 2.64
CA ALA A 29 -10.99 1.42 2.46
C ALA A 29 -10.07 0.18 2.32
N TYR A 30 -8.91 0.35 1.68
CA TYR A 30 -7.90 -0.68 1.51
C TYR A 30 -7.27 -1.10 2.84
N ILE A 31 -6.82 -0.15 3.65
CA ILE A 31 -6.22 -0.48 4.96
C ILE A 31 -7.26 -1.07 5.91
N GLU A 32 -8.47 -0.50 5.98
CA GLU A 32 -9.56 -1.06 6.79
C GLU A 32 -9.83 -2.51 6.41
N LYS A 33 -9.88 -2.81 5.11
CA LYS A 33 -10.13 -4.17 4.64
C LYS A 33 -8.99 -5.14 4.96
N ILE A 34 -7.74 -4.71 4.87
CA ILE A 34 -6.60 -5.53 5.30
C ILE A 34 -6.70 -5.86 6.79
N VAL A 35 -6.99 -4.85 7.62
CA VAL A 35 -7.10 -5.02 9.07
C VAL A 35 -8.24 -5.99 9.43
N GLU A 36 -9.39 -5.87 8.77
CA GLU A 36 -10.50 -6.82 8.91
C GLU A 36 -10.09 -8.24 8.51
N SER A 37 -9.38 -8.41 7.39
CA SER A 37 -8.95 -9.73 6.92
C SER A 37 -7.93 -10.41 7.84
N LEU A 38 -7.27 -9.66 8.71
CA LEU A 38 -6.25 -10.17 9.63
C LEU A 38 -6.70 -10.16 11.09
N SER A 39 -7.93 -9.72 11.41
CA SER A 39 -8.38 -9.49 12.79
C SER A 39 -8.38 -10.74 13.68
N ASP A 40 -8.39 -11.93 13.08
CA ASP A 40 -8.31 -13.21 13.80
C ASP A 40 -6.87 -13.53 14.27
N VAL A 41 -5.88 -12.85 13.71
CA VAL A 41 -4.45 -13.11 13.95
C VAL A 41 -3.77 -11.95 14.68
N VAL A 42 -4.21 -10.72 14.44
CA VAL A 42 -3.63 -9.49 15.01
C VAL A 42 -4.72 -8.59 15.57
N GLU A 43 -4.42 -7.86 16.64
CA GLU A 43 -5.35 -6.88 17.19
C GLU A 43 -5.46 -5.68 16.24
N PRO A 44 -6.68 -5.33 15.75
CA PRO A 44 -6.87 -4.33 14.70
C PRO A 44 -6.23 -2.97 14.96
N LYS A 45 -6.35 -2.44 16.19
CA LYS A 45 -5.84 -1.12 16.53
C LYS A 45 -4.32 -1.09 16.60
N ALA A 46 -3.71 -2.09 17.24
CA ALA A 46 -2.27 -2.26 17.32
C ALA A 46 -1.66 -2.46 15.93
N PHE A 47 -2.31 -3.25 15.07
CA PHE A 47 -1.87 -3.43 13.69
C PHE A 47 -1.87 -2.12 12.91
N MET A 48 -2.97 -1.35 12.96
CA MET A 48 -3.05 -0.06 12.28
C MET A 48 -1.97 0.92 12.78
N GLN A 49 -1.76 0.98 14.09
CA GLN A 49 -0.72 1.84 14.68
C GLN A 49 0.68 1.43 14.23
N ALA A 50 0.97 0.12 14.24
CA ALA A 50 2.25 -0.41 13.77
C ALA A 50 2.46 -0.13 12.28
N LEU A 51 1.43 -0.35 11.45
CA LEU A 51 1.49 -0.10 10.01
C LEU A 51 1.86 1.35 9.71
N MET A 52 1.15 2.32 10.30
CA MET A 52 1.42 3.74 10.05
C MET A 52 2.80 4.15 10.54
N ALA A 53 3.24 3.66 11.71
CA ALA A 53 4.58 3.92 12.23
C ALA A 53 5.68 3.36 11.31
N SER A 54 5.47 2.16 10.75
CA SER A 54 6.44 1.54 9.84
C SER A 54 6.47 2.17 8.46
N VAL A 55 5.35 2.69 7.96
CA VAL A 55 5.33 3.54 6.76
C VAL A 55 6.13 4.81 7.02
N GLU A 56 5.95 5.47 8.17
CA GLU A 56 6.72 6.67 8.52
C GLU A 56 8.23 6.38 8.63
N ALA A 57 8.60 5.26 9.27
CA ALA A 57 9.99 4.83 9.36
C ALA A 57 10.61 4.57 7.98
N MET A 58 9.88 3.90 7.09
CA MET A 58 10.28 3.65 5.70
C MET A 58 10.47 4.96 4.92
N VAL A 59 9.51 5.88 4.99
CA VAL A 59 9.54 7.16 4.26
C VAL A 59 10.64 8.08 4.78
N SER A 60 10.97 8.00 6.07
CA SER A 60 12.00 8.83 6.70
C SER A 60 13.42 8.25 6.56
N CYS A 61 13.58 7.08 5.91
CA CYS A 61 14.87 6.44 5.75
C CYS A 61 15.61 7.01 4.53
N ASP A 62 16.75 7.65 4.78
CA ASP A 62 17.62 8.21 3.75
C ASP A 62 18.82 7.30 3.40
N ASP A 63 18.86 6.06 3.91
CA ASP A 63 19.95 5.10 3.66
C ASP A 63 19.83 4.49 2.24
N PRO A 64 20.76 4.79 1.32
CA PRO A 64 20.67 4.30 -0.05
C PRO A 64 20.94 2.80 -0.19
N GLU A 65 21.50 2.15 0.84
CA GLU A 65 21.77 0.71 0.83
C GLU A 65 20.56 -0.12 1.28
N MET A 66 19.52 0.53 1.81
CA MET A 66 18.28 -0.13 2.23
C MET A 66 17.16 0.11 1.23
N THR A 67 16.42 -0.94 0.89
CA THR A 67 15.18 -0.76 0.16
C THR A 67 14.06 -0.36 1.10
N ASN A 68 13.02 0.30 0.56
CA ASN A 68 11.78 0.58 1.30
C ASN A 68 11.20 -0.69 1.95
N ARG A 69 11.28 -1.83 1.25
CA ARG A 69 10.84 -3.11 1.79
C ARG A 69 11.65 -3.50 3.03
N ASP A 70 12.98 -3.42 2.96
CA ASP A 70 13.85 -3.84 4.06
C ASP A 70 13.59 -3.01 5.33
N VAL A 71 13.45 -1.68 5.18
CA VAL A 71 13.13 -0.79 6.30
C VAL A 71 11.77 -1.13 6.90
N PHE A 72 10.75 -1.27 6.05
CA PHE A 72 9.40 -1.57 6.50
C PHE A 72 9.32 -2.92 7.23
N VAL A 73 9.88 -3.99 6.64
CA VAL A 73 9.84 -5.34 7.22
C VAL A 73 10.58 -5.39 8.55
N ALA A 74 11.76 -4.76 8.64
CA ALA A 74 12.57 -4.74 9.86
C ALA A 74 11.89 -4.00 11.01
N ASP A 75 11.02 -3.04 10.73
CA ASP A 75 10.30 -2.25 11.74
C ASP A 75 8.91 -2.81 12.06
N PHE A 76 8.15 -3.25 11.05
CA PHE A 76 6.74 -3.62 11.18
C PHE A 76 6.49 -4.92 11.95
N PHE A 77 7.12 -6.02 11.52
CA PHE A 77 6.85 -7.34 12.10
C PHE A 77 7.20 -7.43 13.59
N PRO A 78 8.31 -6.84 14.08
CA PRO A 78 8.59 -6.75 15.50
C PRO A 78 7.52 -5.99 16.30
N ARG A 79 6.93 -4.90 15.76
CA ARG A 79 5.90 -4.10 16.46
C ARG A 79 4.63 -4.86 16.75
N ILE A 80 4.29 -5.82 15.89
CA ILE A 80 3.09 -6.66 16.04
C ILE A 80 3.41 -8.04 16.63
N GLU A 81 4.67 -8.29 17.00
CA GLU A 81 5.14 -9.55 17.57
C GLU A 81 4.85 -10.78 16.69
N ARG A 82 4.95 -10.61 15.37
CA ARG A 82 4.72 -11.67 14.37
C ARG A 82 5.92 -11.83 13.45
N GLN A 83 5.97 -12.96 12.74
CA GLN A 83 6.99 -13.19 11.72
C GLN A 83 6.44 -12.84 10.33
N GLU A 84 7.32 -12.35 9.46
CA GLU A 84 6.99 -12.12 8.05
C GLU A 84 6.45 -13.41 7.39
N SER A 85 7.11 -14.54 7.65
CA SER A 85 6.73 -15.85 7.12
C SER A 85 5.34 -16.33 7.56
N GLU A 86 4.81 -15.82 8.67
CA GLU A 86 3.47 -16.14 9.18
C GLU A 86 2.39 -15.33 8.46
N LEU A 87 2.63 -14.03 8.26
CA LEU A 87 1.61 -13.10 7.77
C LEU A 87 1.63 -12.90 6.26
N MET A 88 2.78 -13.01 5.59
CA MET A 88 2.88 -12.84 4.13
C MET A 88 1.92 -13.75 3.35
N PRO A 89 1.74 -15.05 3.70
CA PRO A 89 0.74 -15.88 3.04
C PRO A 89 -0.70 -15.37 3.19
N LEU A 90 -1.02 -14.70 4.31
CA LEU A 90 -2.35 -14.11 4.54
C LEU A 90 -2.55 -12.84 3.70
N PHE A 91 -1.51 -12.01 3.57
CA PHE A 91 -1.53 -10.88 2.64
C PHE A 91 -1.69 -11.34 1.19
N ASP A 92 -0.98 -12.40 0.78
CA ASP A 92 -1.12 -12.97 -0.57
C ASP A 92 -2.54 -13.48 -0.80
N ALA A 93 -3.12 -14.19 0.19
CA ALA A 93 -4.50 -14.65 0.14
C ALA A 93 -5.49 -13.48 0.03
N PHE A 94 -5.28 -12.38 0.77
CA PHE A 94 -6.11 -11.19 0.71
C PHE A 94 -6.22 -10.60 -0.71
N TYR A 95 -5.16 -10.65 -1.52
CA TYR A 95 -5.22 -10.16 -2.90
C TYR A 95 -5.99 -11.07 -3.85
N LEU A 96 -6.06 -12.37 -3.57
CA LEU A 96 -6.68 -13.38 -4.43
C LEU A 96 -8.14 -13.67 -4.04
N ASP A 97 -8.48 -13.54 -2.77
CA ASP A 97 -9.81 -13.81 -2.24
C ASP A 97 -10.82 -12.79 -2.79
N ARG A 98 -12.01 -13.25 -3.22
CA ARG A 98 -13.09 -12.37 -3.68
C ARG A 98 -13.57 -11.42 -2.58
N ASP A 99 -13.51 -11.86 -1.33
CA ASP A 99 -13.91 -11.09 -0.16
C ASP A 99 -12.74 -10.28 0.42
N GLY A 100 -11.55 -10.33 -0.18
CA GLY A 100 -10.37 -9.52 0.14
C GLY A 100 -10.29 -8.24 -0.70
N PHE A 101 -9.13 -7.96 -1.31
CA PHE A 101 -8.88 -6.77 -2.14
C PHE A 101 -9.96 -6.51 -3.23
N PRO A 102 -10.39 -7.50 -4.03
CA PRO A 102 -11.43 -7.32 -5.05
C PRO A 102 -12.78 -6.82 -4.52
N SER A 103 -13.07 -6.97 -3.23
CA SER A 103 -14.31 -6.49 -2.60
C SER A 103 -14.32 -4.97 -2.38
N ILE A 104 -13.15 -4.32 -2.33
CA ILE A 104 -13.01 -2.88 -2.06
C ILE A 104 -13.77 -2.03 -3.10
N LYS A 105 -13.83 -2.48 -4.36
CA LYS A 105 -14.60 -1.81 -5.43
C LYS A 105 -16.07 -1.58 -5.06
N GLN A 106 -16.67 -2.49 -4.27
CA GLN A 106 -18.06 -2.39 -3.83
C GLN A 106 -18.22 -1.32 -2.76
N ARG A 107 -17.22 -1.16 -1.87
CA ARG A 107 -17.20 -0.10 -0.83
C ARG A 107 -17.09 1.28 -1.45
N LEU A 108 -16.26 1.41 -2.48
CA LEU A 108 -15.97 2.67 -3.17
C LEU A 108 -16.98 3.00 -4.28
N GLY A 109 -17.97 2.14 -4.53
CA GLY A 109 -18.95 2.35 -5.59
C GLY A 109 -18.34 2.49 -6.99
N VAL A 110 -17.16 1.91 -7.24
CA VAL A 110 -16.42 2.09 -8.50
C VAL A 110 -17.14 1.38 -9.63
N ALA A 111 -17.59 2.15 -10.61
CA ALA A 111 -18.04 1.64 -11.89
C ALA A 111 -16.87 1.59 -12.88
N ALA A 112 -16.85 0.59 -13.75
CA ALA A 112 -15.93 0.61 -14.89
C ALA A 112 -16.22 1.85 -15.75
N HIS A 113 -15.18 2.63 -16.07
CA HIS A 113 -15.30 3.63 -17.13
C HIS A 113 -15.70 2.92 -18.44
N PRO A 114 -16.68 3.47 -19.19
CA PRO A 114 -17.16 2.89 -20.44
C PRO A 114 -16.08 2.80 -21.52
#